data_AF-A0A8T6MT70-F1
#
_entry.id   AF-A0A8T6MT70-F1
#
_cell.length_a   1.000
_cell.length_b   1.000
_cell.length_c   1.000
_cell.angle_alpha   90.00
_cell.angle_beta   90.00
_cell.angle_gamma   90.00
#
_symmetry.space_group_name_H-M   'P 1'
#
loop_
_entity.id
_entity.type
_entity.pdbx_description
1 polymer ?
#
loop_
_entity_poly.entity_id
_entity_poly.type
_entity_poly.pdbx_seq_one_letter_code
_entity_poly.pdbx_strand_id
1 'polypeptide(L)'
;MIDAVDDITISNDDRAVVCFDGKNNKGIIADSNDYCFAVSPNSDAVTYQGTTDTEQFKTISNPDEFVGISAQSDRNDRYSPISHVGYEFRIPIELLGRSDNYGFFVSVYDSSLQKFYSWPDLQLNQDFQKISPSKWGNIVSPDKTMPEFGVPIVILFAFMCIVVFFTKTRQNTWS
;
A
#
# COMPACT_ATOMS: atom_id res chain seq x y z
N MET A 1 6.42 0.19 -2.74
CA MET A 1 7.88 0.19 -2.47
C MET A 1 8.07 0.69 -1.05
N ILE A 2 8.82 -0.05 -0.25
CA ILE A 2 9.30 0.35 1.07
C ILE A 2 10.81 0.39 0.96
N ASP A 3 11.39 1.52 1.31
CA ASP A 3 12.80 1.78 1.18
C ASP A 3 13.37 2.16 2.55
N ALA A 4 14.22 1.30 3.10
CA ALA A 4 14.81 1.45 4.42
C ALA A 4 16.22 2.04 4.31
N VAL A 5 16.28 3.32 3.92
CA VAL A 5 17.55 4.03 3.63
C VAL A 5 18.55 4.13 4.79
N ASP A 6 18.08 3.96 6.04
CA ASP A 6 18.91 3.94 7.25
C ASP A 6 19.50 2.55 7.54
N ASP A 7 18.97 1.50 6.92
CA ASP A 7 19.50 0.14 7.02
C ASP A 7 20.60 -0.09 5.98
N ILE A 8 21.84 0.15 6.43
CA ILE A 8 23.04 0.03 5.60
C ILE A 8 23.68 -1.37 5.66
N THR A 9 23.13 -2.29 6.47
CA THR A 9 23.73 -3.60 6.72
C THR A 9 22.77 -4.70 6.30
N ILE A 10 22.99 -5.22 5.10
CA ILE A 10 22.12 -6.22 4.50
C ILE A 10 22.27 -7.58 5.19
N SER A 11 21.15 -8.09 5.67
CA SER A 11 21.05 -9.39 6.31
C SER A 11 19.83 -10.16 5.80
N ASN A 12 19.94 -11.49 5.75
CA ASN A 12 18.82 -12.34 5.37
C ASN A 12 17.69 -12.34 6.40
N ASP A 13 17.98 -11.86 7.62
CA ASP A 13 16.99 -11.73 8.69
C ASP A 13 16.21 -10.41 8.63
N ASP A 14 16.60 -9.48 7.75
CA ASP A 14 15.83 -8.27 7.51
C ASP A 14 14.48 -8.65 6.88
N ARG A 15 13.44 -7.90 7.24
CA ARG A 15 12.10 -8.18 6.72
C ARG A 15 11.26 -6.93 6.62
N ALA A 16 10.49 -6.85 5.54
CA ALA A 16 9.40 -5.89 5.44
C ALA A 16 8.07 -6.63 5.57
N VAL A 17 7.12 -6.00 6.27
CA VAL A 17 5.77 -6.49 6.44
C VAL A 17 4.78 -5.38 6.14
N VAL A 18 3.78 -5.68 5.32
CA VAL A 18 2.65 -4.80 5.03
C VAL A 18 1.36 -5.49 5.45
N CYS A 19 0.56 -4.84 6.27
CA CYS A 19 -0.72 -5.35 6.74
C CYS A 19 -1.89 -4.44 6.34
N PHE A 20 -3.02 -5.07 6.04
CA PHE A 20 -4.27 -4.44 5.68
C PHE A 20 -5.41 -5.01 6.52
N ASP A 21 -6.23 -4.13 7.08
CA ASP A 21 -7.57 -4.45 7.58
C ASP A 21 -8.56 -4.08 6.46
N GLY A 22 -9.02 -5.10 5.75
CA GLY A 22 -9.83 -4.98 4.53
C GLY A 22 -11.14 -4.23 4.73
N LYS A 23 -11.77 -4.40 5.90
CA LYS A 23 -13.03 -3.72 6.24
C LYS A 23 -12.83 -2.44 7.05
N ASN A 24 -11.59 -2.17 7.44
CA ASN A 24 -11.23 -1.10 8.35
C ASN A 24 -12.08 -1.11 9.64
N ASN A 25 -12.37 -2.31 10.16
CA ASN A 25 -13.22 -2.48 11.34
C ASN A 25 -12.46 -2.20 12.66
N LYS A 26 -11.13 -2.07 12.60
CA LYS A 26 -10.25 -1.78 13.75
C LYS A 26 -10.39 -2.79 14.88
N GLY A 27 -10.55 -4.07 14.53
CA GLY A 27 -10.65 -5.17 15.49
C GLY A 27 -9.49 -5.22 16.48
N ILE A 28 -9.77 -5.56 17.74
CA ILE A 28 -8.70 -5.81 18.73
C ILE A 28 -7.97 -7.11 18.37
N ILE A 29 -8.70 -8.10 17.90
CA ILE A 29 -8.20 -9.38 17.42
C ILE A 29 -8.34 -9.36 15.90
N ALA A 30 -7.32 -9.83 15.20
CA ALA A 30 -7.37 -9.92 13.75
C ALA A 30 -8.37 -10.99 13.31
N ASP A 31 -9.04 -10.76 12.19
CA ASP A 31 -10.05 -11.65 11.63
C ASP A 31 -9.74 -12.02 10.17
N SER A 32 -10.65 -12.74 9.53
CA SER A 32 -10.47 -13.23 8.16
C SER A 32 -10.29 -12.15 7.08
N ASN A 33 -10.61 -10.88 7.36
CA ASN A 33 -10.37 -9.76 6.45
C ASN A 33 -9.09 -8.97 6.76
N ASP A 34 -8.31 -9.41 7.74
CA ASP A 34 -7.00 -8.84 8.04
C ASP A 34 -5.92 -9.70 7.39
N TYR A 35 -5.04 -9.06 6.62
CA TYR A 35 -3.98 -9.75 5.89
C TYR A 35 -2.64 -9.06 6.12
N CYS A 36 -1.58 -9.84 6.26
CA CYS A 36 -0.21 -9.33 6.30
C CYS A 36 0.64 -10.05 5.26
N PHE A 37 1.52 -9.30 4.60
CA PHE A 37 2.42 -9.79 3.55
C PHE A 37 3.84 -9.48 3.98
N ALA A 38 4.69 -10.50 4.06
CA ALA A 38 6.07 -10.37 4.47
C ALA A 38 7.02 -10.77 3.34
N VAL A 39 8.16 -10.10 3.27
CA VAL A 39 9.27 -10.50 2.39
C VAL A 39 10.59 -10.23 3.10
N SER A 40 11.54 -11.14 2.90
CA SER A 40 12.92 -11.06 3.39
C SER A 40 13.90 -11.19 2.21
N PRO A 41 15.15 -10.72 2.35
CA PRO A 41 16.19 -10.99 1.37
C PRO A 41 16.35 -12.50 1.13
N ASN A 42 16.47 -12.88 -0.16
CA ASN A 42 16.73 -14.26 -0.58
C ASN A 42 15.69 -15.30 -0.11
N SER A 43 14.46 -14.86 0.21
CA SER A 43 13.38 -15.72 0.68
C SER A 43 12.10 -15.46 -0.12
N ASP A 44 11.27 -16.50 -0.24
CA ASP A 44 9.94 -16.35 -0.82
C ASP A 44 9.07 -15.46 0.08
N ALA A 45 8.20 -14.67 -0.54
CA ALA A 45 7.23 -13.87 0.18
C ALA A 45 6.21 -14.78 0.90
N VAL A 46 5.67 -14.31 2.03
CA VAL A 46 4.73 -15.06 2.87
C VAL A 46 3.49 -14.24 3.11
N THR A 47 2.32 -14.88 2.98
CA THR A 47 1.03 -14.28 3.31
C THR A 47 0.48 -14.85 4.62
N TYR A 48 0.02 -13.95 5.47
CA TYR A 48 -0.66 -14.25 6.72
C TYR A 48 -2.10 -13.72 6.66
N GLN A 49 -3.03 -14.49 7.22
CA GLN A 49 -4.42 -14.09 7.39
C GLN A 49 -4.77 -14.07 8.87
N GLY A 50 -5.52 -13.07 9.29
CA GLY A 50 -6.03 -12.96 10.65
C GLY A 50 -6.93 -14.13 11.02
N THR A 51 -6.87 -14.54 12.28
CA THR A 51 -7.76 -15.54 12.85
C THR A 51 -8.15 -15.14 14.27
N THR A 52 -9.34 -15.55 14.68
CA THR A 52 -9.87 -15.30 16.02
C THR A 52 -9.27 -16.21 17.10
N ASP A 53 -8.29 -17.04 16.72
CA ASP A 53 -7.62 -17.98 17.63
C ASP A 53 -6.57 -17.29 18.51
N THR A 54 -5.89 -18.06 19.36
CA THR A 54 -4.83 -17.54 20.26
C THR A 54 -3.65 -16.91 19.52
N GLU A 55 -3.37 -17.40 18.31
CA GLU A 55 -2.41 -16.79 17.38
C GLU A 55 -3.19 -15.85 16.48
N GLN A 56 -2.97 -14.53 16.56
CA GLN A 56 -3.80 -13.56 15.84
C GLN A 56 -3.72 -13.73 14.30
N PHE A 57 -2.67 -14.37 13.79
CA PHE A 57 -2.46 -14.60 12.37
C PHE A 57 -1.98 -16.02 12.12
N LYS A 58 -2.45 -16.60 11.02
CA LYS A 58 -1.96 -17.88 10.48
C LYS A 58 -1.36 -17.69 9.10
N THR A 59 -0.33 -18.47 8.78
CA THR A 59 0.21 -18.51 7.41
C THR A 59 -0.80 -19.19 6.48
N ILE A 60 -0.99 -18.61 5.29
CA ILE A 60 -1.80 -19.19 4.22
C ILE A 60 -0.97 -19.30 2.95
N SER A 61 -1.45 -20.08 1.98
CA SER A 61 -0.86 -20.07 0.64
C SER A 61 -0.92 -18.66 0.07
N ASN A 62 0.15 -18.25 -0.61
CA ASN A 62 0.18 -16.97 -1.30
C ASN A 62 -0.96 -16.92 -2.35
N PRO A 63 -1.73 -15.84 -2.36
CA PRO A 63 -2.83 -15.67 -3.31
C PRO A 63 -2.27 -15.50 -4.72
N ASP A 64 -3.07 -15.87 -5.72
CA ASP A 64 -2.69 -15.68 -7.12
C ASP A 64 -2.39 -14.20 -7.39
N GLU A 65 -1.38 -13.94 -8.22
CA GLU A 65 -0.87 -12.61 -8.56
C GLU A 65 -0.20 -11.80 -7.44
N PHE A 66 -0.12 -12.33 -6.21
CA PHE A 66 0.73 -11.70 -5.19
C PHE A 66 2.20 -11.84 -5.55
N VAL A 67 2.91 -10.71 -5.50
CA VAL A 67 4.36 -10.66 -5.68
C VAL A 67 4.94 -9.83 -4.53
N GLY A 68 5.83 -10.44 -3.76
CA GLY A 68 6.70 -9.74 -2.82
C GLY A 68 8.14 -9.99 -3.23
N ILE A 69 8.91 -8.93 -3.42
CA ILE A 69 10.33 -9.03 -3.78
C ILE A 69 11.16 -8.11 -2.89
N SER A 70 12.41 -8.51 -2.67
CA SER A 70 13.44 -7.73 -2.00
C SER A 70 14.63 -7.59 -2.95
N ALA A 71 15.24 -6.42 -2.99
CA ALA A 71 16.42 -6.16 -3.80
C ALA A 71 17.36 -5.20 -3.10
N GLN A 72 18.65 -5.45 -3.27
CA GLN A 72 19.68 -4.51 -2.82
C GLN A 72 19.71 -3.30 -3.76
N SER A 73 19.69 -2.09 -3.19
CA SER A 73 19.83 -0.85 -3.93
C SER A 73 21.25 -0.68 -4.46
N ASP A 74 21.36 -0.10 -5.66
CA ASP A 74 22.61 0.16 -6.33
C ASP A 74 23.06 1.63 -6.15
N ARG A 75 24.21 1.99 -6.74
CA ARG A 75 24.76 3.35 -6.65
C ARG A 75 23.92 4.41 -7.38
N ASN A 76 22.94 4.00 -8.18
CA ASN A 76 22.04 4.90 -8.90
C ASN A 76 20.69 5.06 -8.17
N ASP A 77 20.57 4.55 -6.95
CA ASP A 77 19.39 4.80 -6.14
C ASP A 77 19.16 6.31 -5.93
N ARG A 78 17.89 6.71 -6.03
CA ARG A 78 17.50 8.13 -6.01
C ARG A 78 17.46 8.72 -4.61
N TYR A 79 17.41 7.89 -3.58
CA TYR A 79 17.19 8.29 -2.20
C TYR A 79 18.47 8.22 -1.37
N SER A 80 19.36 7.27 -1.64
CA SER A 80 20.65 7.17 -0.97
C SER A 80 21.73 6.55 -1.86
N PRO A 81 22.97 7.08 -1.89
CA PRO A 81 24.10 6.43 -2.56
C PRO A 81 24.66 5.24 -1.76
N ILE A 82 24.21 5.05 -0.52
CA ILE A 82 24.61 3.93 0.33
C ILE A 82 23.68 2.77 0.03
N SER A 83 24.25 1.60 -0.22
CA SER A 83 23.47 0.38 -0.51
C SER A 83 22.67 -0.06 0.72
N HIS A 84 21.40 -0.35 0.49
CA HIS A 84 20.39 -0.75 1.48
C HIS A 84 19.40 -1.71 0.82
N VAL A 85 18.49 -2.33 1.59
CA VAL A 85 17.47 -3.23 1.02
C VAL A 85 16.19 -2.46 0.72
N GLY A 86 15.71 -2.58 -0.52
CA GLY A 86 14.38 -2.15 -0.94
C GLY A 86 13.42 -3.33 -1.04
N TYR A 87 12.15 -3.07 -0.72
CA TYR A 87 11.08 -4.08 -0.76
C TYR A 87 9.91 -3.62 -1.62
N GLU A 88 9.39 -4.50 -2.46
CA GLU A 88 8.25 -4.22 -3.32
C GLU A 88 7.16 -5.28 -3.18
N PHE A 89 5.92 -4.80 -3.21
CA PHE A 89 4.73 -5.62 -3.04
C PHE A 89 3.72 -5.27 -4.13
N ARG A 90 3.24 -6.28 -4.85
CA ARG A 90 2.01 -6.23 -5.66
C ARG A 90 1.00 -7.14 -4.97
N ILE A 91 -0.04 -6.54 -4.40
CA ILE A 91 -1.08 -7.25 -3.64
C ILE A 91 -2.38 -7.20 -4.44
N PRO A 92 -3.03 -8.36 -4.70
CA PRO A 92 -4.30 -8.39 -5.42
C PRO A 92 -5.42 -7.76 -4.59
N ILE A 93 -6.04 -6.70 -5.12
CA ILE A 93 -7.05 -5.92 -4.37
C ILE A 93 -8.32 -6.73 -4.07
N GLU A 94 -8.64 -7.73 -4.90
CA GLU A 94 -9.81 -8.60 -4.72
C GLU A 94 -9.72 -9.42 -3.42
N LEU A 95 -8.51 -9.72 -2.95
CA LEU A 95 -8.28 -10.40 -1.68
C LEU A 95 -8.69 -9.54 -0.48
N LEU A 96 -8.37 -8.24 -0.53
CA LEU A 96 -8.68 -7.30 0.55
C LEU A 96 -10.15 -6.88 0.55
N GLY A 97 -10.86 -7.14 -0.54
CA GLY A 97 -12.14 -6.52 -0.86
C GLY A 97 -11.93 -5.08 -1.34
N ARG A 98 -12.63 -4.69 -2.40
CA ARG A 98 -12.58 -3.32 -2.91
C ARG A 98 -13.20 -2.35 -1.89
N SER A 99 -12.39 -1.43 -1.40
CA SER A 99 -12.76 -0.37 -0.47
C SER A 99 -11.98 0.89 -0.84
N ASP A 100 -12.54 2.03 -0.48
CA ASP A 100 -11.86 3.33 -0.59
C ASP A 100 -10.99 3.63 0.64
N ASN A 101 -11.15 2.86 1.72
CA ASN A 101 -10.45 3.06 2.97
C ASN A 101 -10.11 1.72 3.62
N TYR A 102 -8.85 1.55 3.98
CA TYR A 102 -8.33 0.34 4.61
C TYR A 102 -7.62 0.71 5.91
N GLY A 103 -7.68 -0.19 6.89
CA GLY A 103 -6.71 -0.14 7.96
C GLY A 103 -5.35 -0.55 7.41
N PHE A 104 -4.29 0.17 7.77
CA PHE A 104 -2.98 -0.03 7.17
C PHE A 104 -1.88 0.04 8.22
N PHE A 105 -0.97 -0.93 8.12
CA PHE A 105 0.23 -0.98 8.93
C PHE A 105 1.39 -1.46 8.08
N VAL A 106 2.55 -0.87 8.27
CA VAL A 106 3.78 -1.29 7.61
C VAL A 106 4.91 -1.30 8.61
N SER A 107 5.80 -2.28 8.49
CA SER A 107 7.04 -2.31 9.26
C SER A 107 8.21 -2.86 8.48
N VAL A 108 9.41 -2.41 8.82
CA VAL A 108 10.68 -3.00 8.42
C VAL A 108 11.43 -3.35 9.69
N TYR A 109 11.98 -4.55 9.72
CA TYR A 109 12.91 -4.99 10.75
C TYR A 109 14.33 -4.97 10.18
N ASP A 110 15.17 -4.17 10.81
CA ASP A 110 16.61 -4.13 10.60
C ASP A 110 17.24 -5.08 11.63
N SER A 111 17.75 -6.21 11.15
CA SER A 111 18.32 -7.24 12.01
C SER A 111 19.68 -6.85 12.58
N SER A 112 20.41 -5.94 11.91
CA SER A 112 21.71 -5.45 12.35
C SER A 112 21.59 -4.57 13.60
N LEU A 113 20.55 -3.74 13.66
CA LEU A 113 20.21 -2.89 14.80
C LEU A 113 19.20 -3.54 15.74
N GLN A 114 18.64 -4.70 15.38
CA GLN A 114 17.54 -5.37 16.06
C GLN A 114 16.35 -4.43 16.30
N LYS A 115 16.02 -3.63 15.29
CA LYS A 115 15.07 -2.52 15.42
C LYS A 115 13.97 -2.61 14.39
N PHE A 116 12.76 -2.29 14.81
CA PHE A 116 11.62 -2.11 13.92
C PHE A 116 11.40 -0.63 13.62
N TYR A 117 11.16 -0.35 12.35
CA TYR A 117 10.64 0.92 11.85
C TYR A 117 9.22 0.65 11.37
N SER A 118 8.24 1.45 11.77
CA SER A 118 6.85 1.19 11.38
C SER A 118 6.02 2.44 11.20
N TRP A 119 4.93 2.29 10.44
CA TRP A 119 3.84 3.23 10.38
C TRP A 119 2.50 2.52 10.62
N PRO A 120 1.64 3.03 11.52
CA PRO A 120 1.94 4.07 12.51
C PRO A 120 3.13 3.69 13.40
N ASP A 121 3.78 4.67 14.03
CA ASP A 121 4.87 4.38 14.98
C ASP A 121 4.27 3.73 16.23
N LEU A 122 4.48 2.42 16.34
CA LEU A 122 3.94 1.59 17.42
C LEU A 122 5.01 1.14 18.42
N GLN A 123 6.26 1.65 18.33
CA GLN A 123 7.39 1.26 19.17
C GLN A 123 7.47 -0.24 19.40
N LEU A 124 7.66 -0.97 18.29
CA LEU A 124 7.57 -2.42 18.28
C LEU A 124 8.78 -3.03 18.97
N ASN A 125 8.52 -3.73 20.07
CA ASN A 125 9.51 -4.55 20.77
C ASN A 125 9.34 -6.05 20.45
N GLN A 126 8.43 -6.38 19.53
CA GLN A 126 7.98 -7.74 19.24
C GLN A 126 7.48 -7.86 17.80
N ASP A 127 7.31 -9.10 17.35
CA ASP A 127 6.83 -9.44 16.02
C ASP A 127 5.46 -8.81 15.68
N PHE A 128 5.24 -8.53 14.40
CA PHE A 128 4.03 -7.90 13.88
C PHE A 128 2.77 -8.74 14.16
N GLN A 129 2.91 -10.06 14.29
CA GLN A 129 1.81 -10.98 14.57
C GLN A 129 1.11 -10.70 15.91
N LYS A 130 1.70 -9.87 16.78
CA LYS A 130 1.12 -9.45 18.06
C LYS A 130 0.51 -8.05 18.00
N ILE A 131 0.54 -7.40 16.84
CA ILE A 131 0.01 -6.05 16.65
C ILE A 131 -1.45 -6.14 16.26
N SER A 132 -2.29 -5.65 17.16
CA SER A 132 -3.72 -5.54 16.94
C SER A 132 -4.09 -4.60 15.78
N PRO A 133 -5.03 -4.98 14.88
CA PRO A 133 -5.56 -4.10 13.83
C PRO A 133 -6.15 -2.78 14.34
N SER A 134 -6.65 -2.76 15.59
CA SER A 134 -7.12 -1.54 16.27
C SER A 134 -6.10 -0.42 16.35
N LYS A 135 -4.80 -0.74 16.26
CA LYS A 135 -3.69 0.22 16.30
C LYS A 135 -3.22 0.66 14.91
N TRP A 136 -3.72 0.04 13.85
CA TRP A 136 -3.30 0.35 12.49
C TRP A 136 -3.85 1.69 12.03
N GLY A 137 -3.10 2.38 11.17
CA GLY A 137 -3.50 3.65 10.57
C GLY A 137 -4.59 3.46 9.52
N ASN A 138 -4.95 4.52 8.81
CA ASN A 138 -5.88 4.46 7.68
C ASN A 138 -5.15 4.84 6.40
N ILE A 139 -5.36 4.08 5.33
CA ILE A 139 -4.95 4.45 3.97
C ILE A 139 -6.19 4.57 3.09
N VAL A 140 -6.29 5.70 2.40
CA VAL A 140 -7.37 5.96 1.45
C VAL A 140 -6.87 5.62 0.05
N SER A 141 -7.60 4.77 -0.67
CA SER A 141 -7.23 4.42 -2.04
C SER A 141 -7.18 5.67 -2.93
N PRO A 142 -6.15 5.82 -3.78
CA PRO A 142 -6.08 6.87 -4.79
C PRO A 142 -7.25 6.87 -5.77
N ASP A 143 -8.03 5.79 -5.88
CA ASP A 143 -9.15 5.68 -6.83
C ASP A 143 -10.27 6.71 -6.57
N LYS A 144 -10.29 7.37 -5.40
CA LYS A 144 -11.11 8.56 -5.13
C LYS A 144 -10.44 9.89 -5.46
N THR A 145 -9.12 9.91 -5.66
CA THR A 145 -8.32 11.14 -5.80
C THR A 145 -8.21 11.66 -7.22
N MET A 146 -8.67 10.91 -8.23
CA MET A 146 -8.86 11.47 -9.55
C MET A 146 -10.26 12.10 -9.57
N PRO A 147 -10.39 13.43 -9.46
CA PRO A 147 -11.70 14.04 -9.57
C PRO A 147 -12.26 13.68 -10.95
N GLU A 148 -13.30 12.84 -10.97
CA GLU A 148 -14.20 12.83 -12.11
C GLU A 148 -14.61 14.29 -12.32
N PHE A 149 -14.39 14.82 -13.53
CA PHE A 149 -14.67 16.21 -13.83
C PHE A 149 -16.08 16.53 -13.32
N GLY A 150 -16.16 17.34 -12.26
CA GLY A 150 -17.44 17.62 -11.63
C GLY A 150 -18.42 18.14 -12.68
N VAL A 151 -19.72 17.90 -12.47
CA VAL A 151 -20.81 18.39 -13.33
C VAL A 151 -20.58 19.84 -13.85
N PRO A 152 -20.04 20.80 -13.06
CA PRO A 152 -19.72 22.14 -13.57
C PRO A 152 -18.74 22.17 -14.76
N ILE A 153 -17.71 21.32 -14.78
CA ILE A 153 -16.71 21.27 -15.85
C ILE A 153 -17.33 20.69 -17.13
N VAL A 154 -18.16 19.65 -16.99
CA VAL A 154 -18.91 19.07 -18.12
C VAL A 154 -19.86 20.10 -18.75
N ILE A 155 -20.56 20.88 -17.92
CA ILE A 155 -21.44 21.96 -18.39
C ILE A 155 -20.63 23.05 -19.10
N LEU A 156 -19.45 23.40 -18.59
CA LEU A 156 -18.59 24.42 -19.18
C LEU A 156 -18.08 23.98 -20.57
N PHE A 157 -17.66 22.72 -20.73
CA PHE A 157 -17.29 22.17 -22.04
C PHE A 157 -18.48 22.17 -23.02
N ALA A 158 -19.67 21.75 -22.58
CA ALA A 158 -20.86 21.77 -23.42
C ALA A 158 -21.21 23.18 -23.89
N PHE A 159 -21.16 24.18 -22.98
CA PHE A 159 -21.38 25.58 -23.33
C PHE A 159 -20.33 26.09 -24.33
N MET A 160 -19.06 25.74 -24.15
CA MET A 160 -17.99 26.16 -25.05
C MET A 160 -18.23 25.61 -26.47
N CYS A 161 -18.61 24.34 -26.59
CA CYS A 161 -18.96 23.72 -27.88
C CYS A 161 -20.17 24.41 -28.54
N ILE A 162 -21.20 24.74 -27.76
CA ILE A 162 -22.39 25.46 -28.23
C ILE A 162 -22.00 26.85 -28.78
N VAL A 163 -21.19 27.61 -28.04
CA VAL A 163 -20.73 28.95 -28.47
C VAL A 163 -19.93 28.87 -29.77
N VAL A 164 -19.00 27.91 -29.88
CA VAL A 164 -18.21 27.71 -31.11
C VAL A 164 -19.12 27.35 -32.28
N PHE A 165 -20.10 26.47 -32.08
CA PHE A 165 -21.05 26.07 -33.11
C PHE A 165 -21.88 27.26 -33.63
N PHE A 166 -22.43 28.08 -32.73
CA PHE A 166 -23.20 29.27 -33.10
C PHE A 166 -22.33 30.36 -33.75
N THR A 167 -21.08 30.51 -33.31
CA THR A 167 -20.15 31.48 -33.91
C THR A 167 -19.83 31.11 -35.36
N LYS A 168 -19.59 29.82 -35.63
CA LYS A 168 -19.28 29.32 -36.97
C LYS A 168 -20.48 29.36 -37.93
N THR A 169 -21.67 28.99 -37.47
CA THR A 169 -22.90 29.07 -38.28
C THR A 169 -23.30 30.51 -38.61
N ARG A 170 -23.08 31.44 -37.69
CA ARG A 170 -23.26 32.87 -37.96
C ARG A 170 -22.25 33.42 -38.98
N GLN A 171 -21.01 32.96 -39.01
CA GLN A 171 -20.05 33.41 -40.04
C GLN A 171 -20.42 32.91 -41.44
N ASN A 172 -20.92 31.67 -41.56
CA ASN A 172 -21.30 31.08 -42.86
C ASN A 172 -22.63 31.62 -43.43
N THR A 173 -23.46 32.29 -42.63
CA THR A 173 -24.75 32.85 -43.10
C THR A 173 -24.63 34.28 -43.63
N TRP A 174 -23.47 34.92 -43.45
CA TRP A 174 -23.19 36.30 -43.88
C TRP A 174 -22.04 36.39 -44.91
N SER A 175 -21.67 35.25 -45.51
CA SER A 175 -20.75 35.11 -46.66
C SER A 175 -21.52 34.67 -47.89
#